data_AF-A0A839I0A3-F1
#
_entry.id   AF-A0A839I0A3-F1
#
_cell.length_a   1.000
_cell.length_b   1.000
_cell.length_c   1.000
_cell.angle_alpha   90.00
_cell.angle_beta   90.00
_cell.angle_gamma   90.00
#
_symmetry.space_group_name_H-M   'P 1'
#
loop_
_entity.id
_entity.type
_entity.pdbx_description
1 polymer ?
#
loop_
_entity_poly.entity_id
_entity_poly.type
_entity_poly.pdbx_seq_one_letter_code
_entity_poly.pdbx_strand_id
1 'polypeptide(L)'
;MKGALNLSPSCVKTLSAVEALPNRSNQHELNGVIQLKDILGTAKQSFTARFSIRGQDGYIESGVTWYDARVNHATRSEYRLYFQTNEVMNLAKENSTLVLGVDTSDNFWVELII
;
A
#
# COMPACT_ATOMS: atom_id res chain seq x y z
N MET A 1 12.63 1.71 -9.96
CA MET A 1 13.35 2.84 -10.59
C MET A 1 14.81 2.92 -10.13
N LYS A 2 15.72 3.43 -10.98
CA LYS A 2 17.16 3.58 -10.68
C LYS A 2 17.59 4.93 -10.05
N GLY A 3 16.65 5.77 -9.62
CA GLY A 3 16.94 7.06 -8.98
C GLY A 3 16.07 7.32 -7.75
N ALA A 4 16.25 8.47 -7.11
CA ALA A 4 15.41 8.88 -5.98
C ALA A 4 13.92 8.94 -6.39
N LEU A 5 13.04 8.44 -5.51
CA LEU A 5 11.60 8.58 -5.66
C LEU A 5 11.16 9.70 -4.72
N ASN A 6 10.69 10.81 -5.28
CA ASN A 6 10.24 11.97 -4.51
C ASN A 6 8.76 11.79 -4.17
N LEU A 7 8.47 11.42 -2.93
CA LEU A 7 7.10 11.24 -2.43
C LEU A 7 6.80 12.21 -1.28
N SER A 8 5.71 12.96 -1.41
CA SER A 8 5.20 13.85 -0.37
C SER A 8 3.69 14.07 -0.53
N PRO A 9 2.86 13.72 0.45
CA PRO A 9 3.21 13.04 1.71
C PRO A 9 3.65 11.58 1.47
N SER A 10 4.40 11.01 2.42
CA SER A 10 4.90 9.63 2.33
C SER A 10 5.10 8.97 3.69
N CYS A 11 5.16 7.65 3.69
CA CYS A 11 5.47 6.83 4.86
C CYS A 11 6.22 5.56 4.48
N VAL A 12 6.92 5.00 5.46
CA VAL A 12 7.58 3.70 5.34
C VAL A 12 6.88 2.71 6.26
N LYS A 13 6.59 1.52 5.75
CA LYS A 13 5.91 0.46 6.49
C LYS A 13 6.61 -0.87 6.30
N THR A 14 6.96 -1.52 7.40
CA THR A 14 7.39 -2.93 7.40
C THR A 14 6.16 -3.83 7.39
N LEU A 15 6.17 -4.83 6.51
CA LEU A 15 5.06 -5.77 6.38
C LEU A 15 5.11 -6.84 7.47
N SER A 16 3.95 -7.07 8.08
CA SER A 16 3.72 -8.23 8.95
C SER A 16 3.50 -9.50 8.11
N ALA A 17 3.59 -10.68 8.75
CA ALA A 17 3.32 -11.96 8.10
C ALA A 17 1.95 -12.02 7.39
N VAL A 18 0.92 -11.39 7.97
CA VAL A 18 -0.45 -11.45 7.44
C VAL A 18 -0.66 -10.56 6.21
N GLU A 19 0.17 -9.53 6.05
CA GLU A 19 0.13 -8.60 4.90
C GLU A 19 1.00 -9.08 3.73
N ALA A 20 1.99 -9.94 4.02
CA ALA A 20 2.98 -10.35 3.02
C ALA A 20 2.83 -11.79 2.51
N LEU A 21 2.00 -12.63 3.12
CA LEU A 21 1.85 -14.04 2.74
C LEU A 21 0.45 -14.32 2.19
N PRO A 22 0.23 -14.23 0.86
CA PRO A 22 -1.05 -14.54 0.23
C PRO A 22 -1.56 -15.94 0.55
N ASN A 23 -0.63 -16.91 0.69
CA ASN A 23 -0.98 -18.31 0.96
C ASN A 23 -1.39 -18.58 2.42
N ARG A 24 -1.07 -17.68 3.36
CA ARG A 24 -1.55 -17.76 4.75
C ARG A 24 -2.76 -16.88 5.01
N SER A 25 -2.98 -15.90 4.16
CA SER A 25 -3.98 -14.86 4.34
C SER A 25 -4.57 -14.53 2.98
N ASN A 26 -5.83 -14.88 2.74
CA ASN A 26 -6.61 -14.42 1.57
C ASN A 26 -6.82 -12.89 1.55
N GLN A 27 -6.04 -12.13 2.35
CA GLN A 27 -6.17 -10.70 2.52
C GLN A 27 -5.16 -10.03 1.60
N HIS A 28 -5.65 -9.55 0.45
CA HIS A 28 -4.94 -8.60 -0.38
C HIS A 28 -5.03 -7.19 0.22
N GLU A 29 -4.64 -7.05 1.49
CA GLU A 29 -4.88 -5.85 2.27
C GLU A 29 -3.65 -5.46 3.09
N LEU A 30 -3.33 -4.16 3.07
CA LEU A 30 -2.41 -3.55 4.02
C LEU A 30 -3.22 -2.95 5.17
N ASN A 31 -2.73 -3.13 6.39
CA ASN A 31 -3.31 -2.48 7.55
C ASN A 31 -3.13 -0.96 7.44
N GLY A 32 -4.22 -0.23 7.59
CA GLY A 32 -4.25 1.22 7.61
C GLY A 32 -3.65 1.75 8.90
N VAL A 33 -2.36 2.07 8.83
CA VAL A 33 -1.66 2.79 9.89
C VAL A 33 -2.01 4.28 9.86
N ILE A 34 -1.75 5.00 10.95
CA ILE A 34 -2.09 6.43 11.05
C ILE A 34 -1.47 7.26 9.91
N GLN A 35 -0.25 6.92 9.48
CA GLN A 35 0.41 7.61 8.37
C GLN A 35 -0.29 7.40 7.03
N LEU A 36 -0.83 6.21 6.76
CA LEU A 36 -1.63 5.98 5.54
C LEU A 36 -2.95 6.72 5.60
N LYS A 37 -3.55 6.83 6.78
CA LYS A 37 -4.74 7.65 7.01
C LYS A 37 -4.45 9.14 6.84
N ASP A 38 -3.28 9.62 7.23
CA ASP A 38 -2.88 11.01 7.03
C ASP A 38 -2.67 11.34 5.53
N ILE A 39 -2.23 10.36 4.73
CA ILE A 39 -2.07 10.49 3.28
C ILE A 39 -3.41 10.38 2.53
N LEU A 40 -4.22 9.36 2.85
CA LEU A 40 -5.43 8.99 2.10
C LEU A 40 -6.71 9.54 2.72
N GLY A 41 -6.63 10.20 3.87
CA GLY A 41 -7.77 10.69 4.63
C GLY A 41 -8.65 9.56 5.18
N THR A 42 -9.91 9.90 5.48
CA THR A 42 -10.88 9.00 6.11
C THR A 42 -11.98 8.53 5.17
N ALA A 43 -12.10 9.14 4.00
CA ALA A 43 -13.14 8.81 3.03
C ALA A 43 -12.81 7.48 2.34
N LYS A 44 -13.82 6.65 2.11
CA LYS A 44 -13.68 5.48 1.25
C LYS A 44 -13.39 5.95 -0.19
N GLN A 45 -12.35 5.41 -0.80
CA GLN A 45 -11.98 5.74 -2.17
C GLN A 45 -11.35 4.55 -2.90
N SER A 46 -11.59 4.46 -4.19
CA SER A 46 -10.96 3.50 -5.09
C SER A 46 -10.22 4.25 -6.19
N PHE A 47 -8.96 3.90 -6.41
CA PHE A 47 -8.06 4.58 -7.34
C PHE A 47 -7.00 3.62 -7.85
N THR A 48 -6.22 4.05 -8.85
CA THR A 48 -5.11 3.28 -9.39
C THR A 48 -3.82 3.68 -8.68
N ALA A 49 -3.06 2.70 -8.19
CA ALA A 49 -1.74 2.91 -7.61
C ALA A 49 -0.64 2.31 -8.48
N ARG A 50 0.57 2.87 -8.38
CA ARG A 50 1.78 2.38 -9.06
C ARG A 50 2.59 1.52 -8.11
N PHE A 51 2.72 0.25 -8.44
CA PHE A 51 3.54 -0.70 -7.70
C PHE A 51 4.89 -0.86 -8.39
N SER A 52 5.99 -0.81 -7.63
CA SER A 52 7.33 -0.98 -8.18
C SER A 52 8.27 -1.66 -7.19
N ILE A 53 9.42 -2.12 -7.70
CA ILE A 53 10.49 -2.71 -6.87
C ILE A 53 11.70 -1.79 -6.94
N ARG A 54 12.24 -1.43 -5.77
CA ARG A 54 13.42 -0.59 -5.67
C ARG A 54 14.61 -1.28 -6.36
N GLY A 55 15.29 -0.55 -7.26
CA GLY A 55 16.42 -1.08 -8.03
C GLY A 55 16.06 -1.78 -9.34
N GLN A 56 14.78 -2.08 -9.59
CA GLN A 56 14.31 -2.62 -10.88
C GLN A 56 13.71 -1.50 -11.74
N ASP A 57 13.66 -1.68 -13.06
CA ASP A 57 13.09 -0.66 -13.96
C ASP A 57 11.57 -0.88 -14.13
N GLY A 58 10.84 0.23 -14.29
CA GLY A 58 9.39 0.20 -14.48
C GLY A 58 8.56 0.15 -13.20
N TYR A 59 7.25 0.06 -13.42
CA TYR A 59 6.20 -0.12 -12.44
C TYR A 59 4.99 -0.76 -13.14
N ILE A 60 4.06 -1.27 -12.34
CA ILE A 60 2.75 -1.73 -12.81
C ILE A 60 1.65 -0.93 -12.12
N GLU A 61 0.53 -0.76 -12.82
CA GLU A 61 -0.65 -0.11 -12.29
C GLU A 61 -1.63 -1.15 -11.79
N SER A 62 -2.17 -0.94 -10.60
CA SER A 62 -3.13 -1.86 -10.00
C SER A 62 -4.18 -1.09 -9.21
N GLY A 63 -5.43 -1.56 -9.28
CA GLY A 63 -6.54 -0.96 -8.55
C GLY A 63 -6.39 -1.19 -7.05
N VAL A 64 -6.59 -0.13 -6.27
CA VAL A 64 -6.62 -0.18 -4.81
C VAL A 64 -7.91 0.42 -4.27
N THR A 65 -8.28 0.03 -3.05
CA THR A 65 -9.43 0.60 -2.34
C THR A 65 -9.05 0.86 -0.89
N TRP A 66 -9.10 2.13 -0.50
CA TRP A 66 -8.96 2.57 0.88
C TRP A 66 -10.34 2.64 1.54
N TYR A 67 -10.50 2.00 2.69
CA TYR A 67 -11.79 1.97 3.39
C TYR A 67 -11.62 1.67 4.87
N ASP A 68 -12.64 2.00 5.67
CA ASP A 68 -12.77 1.52 7.04
C ASP A 68 -13.49 0.16 7.03
N ALA A 69 -12.78 -0.92 7.34
CA ALA A 69 -13.33 -2.28 7.42
C ALA A 69 -14.36 -2.44 8.56
N ARG A 70 -14.43 -1.47 9.46
CA ARG A 70 -15.38 -1.39 10.56
C ARG A 70 -16.34 -0.20 10.41
N VAL A 71 -16.59 0.28 9.19
CA VAL A 71 -17.47 1.45 8.94
C VAL A 71 -18.85 1.37 9.62
N ASN A 72 -19.40 0.17 9.80
CA ASN A 72 -20.70 -0.05 10.46
C ASN A 72 -20.59 -0.24 11.99
N HIS A 73 -19.38 -0.20 12.56
CA HIS A 73 -19.14 -0.38 13.99
C HIS A 73 -19.18 0.98 14.69
N ALA A 74 -20.01 1.11 15.73
CA ALA A 74 -20.34 2.40 16.34
C ALA A 74 -19.14 3.20 16.91
N THR A 75 -18.05 2.53 17.29
CA THR A 75 -16.94 3.15 18.03
C THR A 75 -15.54 2.75 17.58
N ARG A 76 -15.41 1.80 16.65
CA ARG A 76 -14.11 1.26 16.24
C ARG A 76 -13.94 1.48 14.75
N SER A 77 -12.79 2.03 14.39
CA SER A 77 -12.33 2.13 13.00
C SER A 77 -11.16 1.21 12.78
N GLU A 78 -11.12 0.57 11.62
CA GLU A 78 -10.04 -0.30 11.18
C GLU A 78 -9.82 -0.05 9.69
N TYR A 79 -8.96 0.91 9.38
CA TYR A 79 -8.68 1.24 7.99
C TYR A 79 -7.85 0.15 7.32
N ARG A 80 -8.12 -0.10 6.05
CA ARG A 80 -7.40 -1.06 5.22
C ARG A 80 -7.24 -0.52 3.81
N LEU A 81 -6.08 -0.81 3.22
CA LEU A 81 -5.83 -0.58 1.80
C LEU A 81 -5.88 -1.93 1.10
N TYR A 82 -7.01 -2.24 0.46
CA TYR A 82 -7.14 -3.38 -0.43
C TYR A 82 -6.41 -3.11 -1.73
N PHE A 83 -5.70 -4.11 -2.26
CA PHE A 83 -5.05 -4.06 -3.57
C PHE A 83 -5.39 -5.33 -4.37
N GLN A 84 -5.31 -5.27 -5.69
CA GLN A 84 -5.42 -6.49 -6.51
C GLN A 84 -4.09 -7.24 -6.53
N THR A 85 -4.14 -8.57 -6.66
CA THR A 85 -2.95 -9.41 -6.85
C THR A 85 -2.08 -8.85 -7.96
N ASN A 86 -0.79 -8.67 -7.67
CA ASN A 86 0.13 -8.09 -8.61
C ASN A 86 1.56 -8.61 -8.41
N GLU A 87 2.39 -8.51 -9.45
CA GLU A 87 3.73 -9.12 -9.46
C GLU A 87 4.68 -8.55 -8.40
N VAL A 88 4.51 -7.29 -8.01
CA VAL A 88 5.32 -6.64 -6.97
C VAL A 88 4.98 -7.23 -5.61
N MET A 89 3.68 -7.28 -5.27
CA MET A 89 3.24 -7.83 -3.99
C MET A 89 3.42 -9.36 -3.90
N ASN A 90 3.52 -10.07 -5.02
CA ASN A 90 3.90 -11.49 -5.03
C ASN A 90 5.34 -11.75 -4.55
N LEU A 91 6.21 -10.74 -4.59
CA LEU A 91 7.59 -10.83 -4.12
C LEU A 91 7.77 -10.34 -2.68
N ALA A 92 6.76 -9.68 -2.12
CA ALA A 92 6.77 -9.23 -0.74
C ALA A 92 6.82 -10.44 0.22
N LYS A 93 7.55 -10.26 1.33
CA LYS A 93 7.69 -11.24 2.41
C LYS A 93 7.48 -10.55 3.75
N GLU A 94 7.28 -11.35 4.79
CA GLU A 94 7.33 -10.81 6.15
C GLU A 94 8.64 -10.04 6.34
N ASN A 95 8.56 -8.87 6.96
CA ASN A 95 9.66 -7.91 7.13
C ASN A 95 10.13 -7.20 5.86
N SER A 96 9.52 -7.43 4.69
CA SER A 96 9.71 -6.54 3.54
C SER A 96 9.30 -5.11 3.90
N THR A 97 9.97 -4.14 3.30
CA THR A 97 9.69 -2.72 3.53
C THR A 97 8.97 -2.15 2.33
N LEU A 98 7.85 -1.47 2.57
CA LEU A 98 7.16 -0.66 1.59
C LEU A 98 7.42 0.82 1.85
N VAL A 99 7.68 1.56 0.79
CA VAL A 99 7.58 3.02 0.78
C VAL A 99 6.28 3.37 0.07
N LEU A 100 5.40 4.11 0.74
CA LEU A 100 4.11 4.54 0.19
C LEU A 100 4.01 6.06 0.19
N GLY A 101 3.38 6.64 -0.81
CA GLY A 101 3.19 8.09 -0.87
C GLY A 101 2.81 8.61 -2.24
N VAL A 102 2.71 9.93 -2.35
CA VAL A 102 2.22 10.61 -3.56
C VAL A 102 3.39 11.31 -4.26
N ASP A 103 3.52 11.13 -5.59
CA ASP A 103 4.52 11.85 -6.38
C ASP A 103 4.07 13.27 -6.76
N THR A 104 4.94 14.03 -7.42
CA THR A 104 4.65 15.41 -7.87
C THR A 104 3.53 15.52 -8.91
N SER A 105 3.05 14.39 -9.42
CA SER A 105 2.00 14.29 -10.43
C SER A 105 0.74 13.62 -9.84
N ASP A 106 0.59 13.66 -8.52
CA ASP A 106 -0.52 13.10 -7.74
C ASP A 106 -0.75 11.58 -7.90
N ASN A 107 0.25 10.84 -8.33
CA ASN A 107 0.15 9.38 -8.40
C ASN A 107 0.55 8.77 -7.06
N PHE A 108 -0.26 7.84 -6.56
CA PHE A 108 0.06 7.08 -5.36
C PHE A 108 0.97 5.90 -5.70
N TRP A 109 2.11 5.84 -5.02
CA TRP A 109 3.14 4.82 -5.16
C TRP A 109 3.12 3.83 -4.01
N VAL A 110 3.38 2.56 -4.34
CA VAL A 110 3.71 1.49 -3.41
C VAL A 110 5.01 0.85 -3.91
N GLU A 111 6.13 1.20 -3.31
CA GLU A 111 7.42 0.66 -3.69
C GLU A 111 7.92 -0.36 -2.69
N LEU A 112 8.20 -1.57 -3.18
CA LEU A 112 8.78 -2.66 -2.41
C LEU A 112 10.30 -2.56 -2.38
N ILE A 113 10.86 -2.62 -1.19
CA ILE A 113 12.28 -2.80 -0.91
C ILE A 113 12.47 -4.24 -0.41
N ILE A 114 13.28 -5.01 -1.13
CA ILE A 114 13.65 -6.40 -0.85
C ILE A 114 15.00 -6.51 -0.16
#